data_AF-A0A924VSP6-F1
#
_entry.id   AF-A0A924VSP6-F1
#
_cell.length_a   1.000
_cell.length_b   1.000
_cell.length_c   1.000
_cell.angle_alpha   90.00
_cell.angle_beta   90.00
_cell.angle_gamma   90.00
#
_symmetry.space_group_name_H-M   'P 1'
#
loop_
_entity.id
_entity.type
_entity.pdbx_description
1 polymer ?
#
loop_
_entity_poly.entity_id
_entity_poly.type
_entity_poly.pdbx_seq_one_letter_code
_entity_poly.pdbx_strand_id
1 'polypeptide(L)'
;MAFFKEFLTKQLLKKQLKDVPPAEQEKIMALINRDPEFFKRIGDEIQSEVKKGKGQMEATMHVMKTNRDHLGKLISESGLDLNNMRK
;
A
#
# COMPACT_ATOMS: atom_id res chain seq x y z
N MET A 1 -11.14 -6.99 23.22
CA MET A 1 -11.84 -5.97 22.40
C MET A 1 -11.03 -5.62 21.12
N ALA A 2 -10.59 -6.61 20.34
CA ALA A 2 -9.76 -6.37 19.14
C ALA A 2 -10.57 -6.32 17.83
N PHE A 3 -11.74 -6.97 17.81
CA PHE A 3 -12.58 -7.13 16.61
C PHE A 3 -13.12 -5.81 16.06
N PHE A 4 -13.53 -4.89 16.95
CA PHE A 4 -13.99 -3.55 16.55
C PHE A 4 -12.87 -2.71 15.92
N LYS A 5 -11.64 -2.86 16.42
CA LYS A 5 -10.49 -2.12 15.91
C LYS A 5 -10.13 -2.59 14.50
N GLU A 6 -10.14 -3.90 14.26
CA GLU A 6 -9.95 -4.45 12.90
C GLU A 6 -11.05 -4.04 11.93
N PHE A 7 -12.33 -4.06 12.37
CA PHE A 7 -13.45 -3.67 11.52
C PHE A 7 -13.41 -2.18 11.13
N LEU A 8 -13.12 -1.29 12.09
CA LEU A 8 -12.97 0.14 11.84
C LEU A 8 -11.77 0.44 10.94
N THR A 9 -10.65 -0.26 11.14
CA THR A 9 -9.45 -0.10 10.31
C THR A 9 -9.73 -0.57 8.88
N LYS A 10 -10.43 -1.70 8.70
CA LYS A 10 -10.88 -2.19 7.38
C LYS A 10 -11.86 -1.22 6.70
N GLN A 11 -12.80 -0.61 7.43
CA GLN A 11 -13.72 0.37 6.86
C GLN A 11 -13.04 1.68 6.47
N LEU A 12 -12.09 2.16 7.29
CA LEU A 12 -11.31 3.37 7.00
C LEU A 12 -10.44 3.17 5.75
N LEU A 13 -9.77 2.02 5.68
CA LEU A 13 -8.99 1.62 4.51
C LEU A 13 -9.88 1.46 3.28
N LYS A 14 -11.06 0.82 3.37
CA LYS A 14 -12.03 0.76 2.26
C LYS A 14 -12.53 2.11 1.80
N LYS A 15 -12.69 3.09 2.70
CA LYS A 15 -13.06 4.47 2.32
C LYS A 15 -11.93 5.19 1.60
N GLN A 16 -10.68 4.98 2.02
CA GLN A 16 -9.50 5.53 1.34
C GLN A 16 -9.18 4.81 0.02
N LEU A 17 -9.49 3.52 -0.05
CA LEU A 17 -9.39 2.64 -1.21
C LEU A 17 -10.71 2.54 -1.98
N LYS A 18 -11.65 3.47 -1.77
CA LYS A 18 -12.98 3.45 -2.40
C LYS A 18 -12.86 3.47 -3.93
N ASP A 19 -11.86 4.18 -4.42
CA ASP A 19 -11.57 4.32 -5.84
C ASP A 19 -10.61 3.24 -6.36
N VAL A 20 -10.18 2.31 -5.47
CA VAL A 20 -9.30 1.19 -5.78
C VAL A 20 -10.15 -0.09 -5.91
N PRO A 21 -10.17 -0.75 -7.09
CA PRO A 21 -10.93 -1.96 -7.34
C PRO A 21 -10.69 -3.07 -6.31
N PRO A 22 -11.67 -3.94 -6.02
CA PRO A 22 -11.54 -5.02 -5.04
C PRO A 22 -10.33 -5.95 -5.30
N ALA A 23 -10.05 -6.23 -6.57
CA ALA A 23 -8.90 -7.03 -6.99
C ALA A 23 -7.54 -6.36 -6.67
N GLU A 24 -7.49 -5.03 -6.63
CA GLU A 24 -6.30 -4.28 -6.21
C GLU A 24 -6.19 -4.19 -4.69
N GLN A 25 -7.31 -4.14 -3.97
CA GLN A 25 -7.32 -4.20 -2.50
C GLN A 25 -6.73 -5.54 -2.00
N GLU A 26 -7.11 -6.66 -2.61
CA GLU A 26 -6.55 -7.97 -2.27
C GLU A 26 -5.05 -8.06 -2.54
N LYS A 27 -4.58 -7.47 -3.66
CA LYS A 27 -3.15 -7.38 -3.98
C LYS A 27 -2.40 -6.55 -2.94
N ILE A 28 -2.93 -5.38 -2.55
CA ILE A 28 -2.33 -4.54 -1.51
C ILE A 28 -2.26 -5.31 -0.18
N MET A 29 -3.33 -6.00 0.21
CA MET A 29 -3.36 -6.80 1.44
C MET A 29 -2.34 -7.96 1.40
N ALA A 30 -2.20 -8.64 0.26
CA ALA A 30 -1.21 -9.70 0.08
C ALA A 30 0.23 -9.16 0.18
N LEU A 31 0.49 -7.96 -0.37
CA LEU A 31 1.78 -7.29 -0.26
C LEU A 31 2.06 -6.84 1.19
N ILE A 32 1.07 -6.29 1.89
CA ILE A 32 1.19 -5.91 3.32
C ILE A 32 1.49 -7.12 4.19
N ASN A 33 0.84 -8.27 3.94
CA ASN A 33 1.10 -9.49 4.70
C ASN A 33 2.51 -10.06 4.44
N ARG A 34 3.10 -9.76 3.29
CA ARG A 34 4.47 -10.19 2.94
C ARG A 34 5.53 -9.36 3.66
N ASP A 35 5.40 -8.04 3.63
CA ASP A 35 6.32 -7.13 4.29
C ASP A 35 5.60 -6.03 5.07
N PRO A 36 5.05 -6.37 6.25
CA PRO A 36 4.29 -5.42 7.05
C PRO A 36 5.15 -4.27 7.56
N GLU A 37 6.46 -4.47 7.74
CA GLU A 37 7.39 -3.42 8.14
C GLU A 37 7.57 -2.37 7.04
N PHE A 38 7.75 -2.82 5.80
CA PHE A 38 7.88 -1.94 4.66
C PHE A 38 6.64 -1.06 4.49
N PHE A 39 5.44 -1.65 4.51
CA PHE A 39 4.20 -0.88 4.38
C PHE A 39 3.94 0.07 5.55
N LYS A 40 4.38 -0.29 6.76
CA LYS A 40 4.35 0.62 7.90
C LYS A 40 5.25 1.84 7.67
N ARG A 41 6.48 1.64 7.19
CA ARG A 41 7.40 2.74 6.84
C ARG A 41 6.84 3.63 5.75
N ILE A 42 6.26 3.04 4.70
CA ILE A 42 5.57 3.79 3.63
C ILE A 42 4.46 4.68 4.21
N GLY A 43 3.61 4.13 5.09
CA GLY A 43 2.55 4.88 5.74
C GLY A 43 3.08 6.04 6.59
N ASP A 44 4.14 5.80 7.35
CA ASP A 44 4.78 6.83 8.18
C ASP A 44 5.43 7.93 7.32
N GLU A 45 6.07 7.57 6.21
CA GLU A 45 6.64 8.52 5.25
C GLU A 45 5.55 9.37 4.58
N ILE A 46 4.45 8.75 4.13
CA ILE A 46 3.33 9.49 3.52
C ILE A 46 2.75 10.46 4.53
N GLN A 47 2.52 10.04 5.78
CA GLN A 47 2.04 10.93 6.83
C GLN A 47 3.03 12.06 7.13
N SER A 48 4.33 11.78 7.13
CA SER A 48 5.37 12.78 7.32
C SER A 48 5.34 13.83 6.20
N GLU A 49 5.25 13.40 4.95
CA GLU A 49 5.18 14.28 3.78
C GLU A 49 3.88 15.10 3.75
N VAL A 50 2.75 14.52 4.14
CA VAL A 50 1.48 15.26 4.31
C VAL A 50 1.59 16.29 5.43
N LYS A 51 2.22 15.95 6.56
CA LYS A 51 2.48 16.89 7.66
C LYS A 51 3.42 18.03 7.26
N LYS A 52 4.32 17.81 6.30
CA LYS A 52 5.16 18.85 5.69
C LYS A 52 4.39 19.78 4.75
N GLY A 53 3.10 19.54 4.53
CA GLY A 53 2.23 20.37 3.70
C GLY A 53 2.05 19.87 2.25
N LYS A 54 2.60 18.70 1.90
CA LYS A 54 2.35 18.12 0.57
C LYS A 54 0.94 17.55 0.48
N GLY A 55 0.33 17.64 -0.70
CA GLY A 55 -0.96 17.00 -0.95
C GLY A 55 -0.86 15.48 -0.77
N GLN A 56 -1.91 14.83 -0.26
CA GLN A 56 -1.92 13.38 0.00
C GLN A 56 -1.51 12.54 -1.23
N MET A 57 -1.94 12.94 -2.42
CA MET A 57 -1.54 12.29 -3.68
C MET A 57 -0.06 12.52 -4.01
N GLU A 58 0.45 13.73 -3.80
CA GLU A 58 1.86 14.07 -4.04
C GLU A 58 2.79 13.33 -3.07
N ALA A 59 2.43 13.31 -1.78
CA ALA A 59 3.14 12.57 -0.74
C ALA A 59 3.18 11.06 -1.08
N THR A 60 2.04 10.49 -1.47
CA THR A 60 1.96 9.07 -1.86
C THR A 60 2.83 8.78 -3.08
N MET A 61 2.75 9.62 -4.12
CA MET A 61 3.57 9.48 -5.32
C MET A 61 5.06 9.62 -5.02
N HIS A 62 5.44 10.56 -4.15
CA HIS A 62 6.83 10.77 -3.75
C HIS A 62 7.37 9.53 -3.03
N VAL A 63 6.65 9.04 -2.03
CA VAL A 63 7.05 7.86 -1.24
C VAL A 63 7.08 6.60 -2.09
N MET A 64 6.08 6.38 -2.93
CA MET A 64 6.07 5.26 -3.88
C MET A 64 7.21 5.34 -4.88
N LYS A 65 7.60 6.54 -5.33
CA LYS A 65 8.73 6.73 -6.25
C LYS A 65 10.06 6.46 -5.55
N THR A 66 10.25 6.96 -4.34
CA THR A 66 11.45 6.73 -3.52
C THR A 66 11.62 5.24 -3.19
N ASN A 67 10.51 4.56 -2.93
CA ASN A 67 10.51 3.14 -2.59
C ASN A 67 10.18 2.21 -3.78
N ARG A 68 10.22 2.74 -5.02
CA ARG A 68 9.85 2.01 -6.23
C ARG A 68 10.67 0.75 -6.42
N ASP A 69 11.97 0.82 -6.15
CA ASP A 69 12.88 -0.32 -6.32
C ASP A 69 12.56 -1.43 -5.31
N HIS A 70 12.20 -1.04 -4.08
CA HIS A 70 11.80 -1.99 -3.04
C HIS A 70 10.42 -2.60 -3.31
N LEU A 71 9.46 -1.78 -3.75
CA LEU A 71 8.15 -2.25 -4.23
C LEU A 71 8.31 -3.22 -5.41
N GLY A 72 9.15 -2.87 -6.38
CA GLY A 72 9.44 -3.71 -7.55
C GLY A 72 10.06 -5.03 -7.15
N LYS A 73 10.98 -5.03 -6.18
CA LYS A 73 11.57 -6.24 -5.62
C LYS A 73 10.52 -7.10 -4.92
N LEU A 74 9.68 -6.52 -4.06
CA LEU A 74 8.59 -7.24 -3.40
C LEU A 74 7.59 -7.85 -4.39
N ILE A 75 7.23 -7.11 -5.44
CA ILE A 75 6.35 -7.60 -6.51
C ILE A 75 7.02 -8.75 -7.27
N SER A 76 8.30 -8.60 -7.64
CA SER A 76 9.06 -9.65 -8.33
C SER A 76 9.25 -10.90 -7.47
N GLU A 77 9.51 -10.75 -6.17
CA GLU A 77 9.67 -11.84 -5.21
C GLU A 77 8.34 -12.51 -4.84
N SER A 78 7.22 -11.79 -4.98
CA SER A 78 5.88 -12.32 -4.68
C SER A 78 5.37 -13.32 -5.73
N GLY A 79 6.10 -13.54 -6.83
CA GLY A 79 5.65 -14.40 -7.93
C GLY A 79 4.54 -13.76 -8.78
N LEU A 80 4.18 -12.49 -8.52
CA LEU A 80 3.46 -11.63 -9.45
C LEU A 80 4.40 -11.20 -10.58
N ASP A 81 4.81 -12.18 -11.38
CA ASP A 81 5.57 -11.94 -12.58
C ASP A 81 4.66 -11.26 -13.60
N LEU A 82 4.83 -9.94 -13.79
CA LEU A 82 4.13 -9.19 -14.83
C LEU A 82 4.38 -9.78 -16.24
N ASN A 83 5.42 -10.61 -16.41
CA ASN A 83 5.67 -11.33 -17.66
C ASN A 83 4.75 -12.54 -17.89
N ASN A 84 4.09 -13.08 -16.86
CA ASN A 84 3.24 -14.27 -17.01
C ASN A 84 1.74 -13.94 -17.14
N MET A 85 1.37 -12.66 -17.20
CA MET A 85 0.02 -12.21 -17.61
C MET A 85 -0.12 -12.04 -19.14
N ARG A 86 0.91 -12.41 -19.91
CA ARG A 86 0.94 -12.30 -21.37
C ARG A 86 1.18 -13.65 -22.07
N LYS A 87 0.74 -14.75 -21.45
CA LYS A 87 0.60 -16.06 -22.09
C LYS A 87 -0.86 -16.40 -22.27
#